data_AF-A0A351E8F3-F1
#
_entry.id   AF-A0A351E8F3-F1
#
_cell.length_a   1.000
_cell.length_b   1.000
_cell.length_c   1.000
_cell.angle_alpha   90.00
_cell.angle_beta   90.00
_cell.angle_gamma   90.00
#
_symmetry.space_group_name_H-M   'P 1'
#
loop_
_entity.id
_entity.type
_entity.pdbx_description
1 polymer ?
#
loop_
_entity_poly.entity_id
_entity_poly.type
_entity_poly.pdbx_seq_one_letter_code
_entity_poly.pdbx_strand_id
1 'polypeptide(L)'
;MLIAIDMYNCKEEHLEDSRVLSESIVGLAEKHGMAPHDTQIYPEKNALDYALFIACYGGHITFHVYPDRGYVGADVFTIDEAADPDRFARAITKFLDPDRLKVTYVERQDYGRQKDMKPRHRTRSKTINRMRKVNEKFMQFMLRPRSM
;
A
#
# COMPACT_ATOMS: atom_id res chain seq x y z
N MET A 1 -6.14 2.64 1.02
CA MET A 1 -5.76 1.79 2.17
C MET A 1 -4.87 0.64 1.71
N LEU A 2 -3.88 0.23 2.54
CA LEU A 2 -3.11 -1.01 2.36
C LEU A 2 -3.42 -1.95 3.54
N ILE A 3 -3.67 -3.22 3.26
CA ILE A 3 -3.78 -4.29 4.24
C ILE A 3 -2.63 -5.27 3.97
N ALA A 4 -1.70 -5.39 4.92
CA ALA A 4 -0.66 -6.41 4.91
C ALA A 4 -1.10 -7.60 5.76
N ILE A 5 -0.97 -8.82 5.22
CA ILE A 5 -1.51 -10.04 5.79
C ILE A 5 -0.42 -11.11 5.81
N ASP A 6 -0.06 -11.58 7.00
CA ASP A 6 0.77 -12.77 7.20
C ASP A 6 -0.16 -13.95 7.55
N MET A 7 -0.15 -15.01 6.75
CA MET A 7 -0.93 -16.23 6.92
C MET A 7 0.00 -17.41 7.16
N TYR A 8 -0.14 -18.10 8.28
CA TYR A 8 0.73 -19.19 8.71
C TYR A 8 -0.02 -20.52 8.77
N ASN A 9 0.64 -21.58 8.33
CA ASN A 9 0.11 -22.94 8.24
C ASN A 9 -1.20 -23.00 7.42
N CYS A 10 -1.18 -22.39 6.22
CA CYS A 10 -2.26 -22.54 5.25
C CYS A 10 -2.31 -23.99 4.74
N LYS A 11 -3.47 -24.44 4.27
CA LYS A 11 -3.62 -25.79 3.70
C LYS A 11 -2.79 -25.96 2.43
N GLU A 12 -1.94 -26.98 2.40
CA GLU A 12 -1.03 -27.28 1.27
C GLU A 12 -1.77 -27.41 -0.07
N GLU A 13 -2.94 -28.05 -0.07
CA GLU A 13 -3.78 -28.25 -1.27
C GLU A 13 -4.17 -26.94 -1.99
N HIS A 14 -4.13 -25.79 -1.31
CA HIS A 14 -4.44 -24.48 -1.89
C HIS A 14 -3.19 -23.73 -2.39
N LEU A 15 -1.99 -24.21 -2.08
CA LEU A 15 -0.72 -23.54 -2.40
C LEU A 15 0.04 -24.19 -3.56
N GLU A 16 -0.21 -25.46 -3.87
CA GLU A 16 0.55 -26.23 -4.87
C GLU A 16 0.38 -25.73 -6.31
N ASP A 17 -0.84 -25.34 -6.70
CA ASP A 17 -1.11 -24.87 -8.07
C ASP A 17 -1.21 -23.34 -8.11
N SER A 18 -0.09 -22.71 -8.48
CA SER A 18 0.01 -21.25 -8.64
C SER A 18 -1.02 -20.66 -9.61
N ARG A 19 -1.45 -21.38 -10.65
CA ARG A 19 -2.43 -20.88 -11.62
C ARG A 19 -3.83 -20.91 -11.03
N VAL A 20 -4.21 -22.01 -10.38
CA VAL A 20 -5.51 -22.12 -9.71
C VAL A 20 -5.63 -21.10 -8.58
N LEU A 21 -4.56 -20.90 -7.80
CA LEU A 21 -4.53 -19.86 -6.77
C LEU A 21 -4.68 -18.47 -7.39
N SER A 22 -3.93 -18.18 -8.45
CA SER A 22 -4.00 -16.91 -9.17
C SER A 22 -5.42 -16.62 -9.70
N GLU A 23 -6.06 -17.57 -10.38
CA GLU A 23 -7.43 -17.44 -10.89
C GLU A 23 -8.44 -17.21 -9.77
N SER A 24 -8.30 -17.94 -8.66
CA SER A 24 -9.16 -17.79 -7.47
C SER A 24 -9.02 -16.39 -6.86
N ILE A 25 -7.80 -15.88 -6.73
CA ILE A 25 -7.54 -14.53 -6.23
C ILE A 25 -8.12 -13.47 -7.16
N VAL A 26 -7.93 -13.59 -8.47
CA VAL A 26 -8.47 -12.65 -9.46
C VAL A 26 -10.01 -12.62 -9.39
N GLY A 27 -10.67 -13.77 -9.34
CA GLY A 27 -12.13 -13.83 -9.20
C GLY A 27 -12.65 -13.20 -7.91
N LEU A 28 -11.93 -13.37 -6.80
CA LEU A 28 -12.24 -12.68 -5.54
C LEU A 28 -12.00 -11.17 -5.65
N ALA A 29 -10.93 -10.75 -6.32
CA ALA A 29 -10.60 -9.34 -6.54
C ALA A 29 -11.69 -8.63 -7.35
N GLU A 30 -12.13 -9.23 -8.46
CA GLU A 30 -13.25 -8.71 -9.27
C GLU A 30 -14.54 -8.60 -8.45
N LYS A 31 -14.90 -9.66 -7.72
CA LYS A 31 -16.10 -9.70 -6.88
C LYS A 31 -16.13 -8.60 -5.81
N HIS A 32 -14.97 -8.18 -5.32
CA HIS A 32 -14.83 -7.18 -4.27
C HIS A 32 -14.43 -5.79 -4.79
N GLY A 33 -14.56 -5.56 -6.11
CA GLY A 33 -14.35 -4.24 -6.71
C GLY A 33 -12.90 -3.80 -6.75
N MET A 34 -11.93 -4.72 -6.61
CA MET A 34 -10.52 -4.39 -6.67
C MET A 34 -10.03 -4.07 -8.09
N ALA A 35 -10.81 -4.37 -9.13
CA ALA A 35 -10.54 -4.05 -10.54
C ALA A 35 -9.14 -4.50 -11.05
N PRO A 36 -8.83 -5.81 -11.01
CA PRO A 36 -7.60 -6.34 -11.56
C PRO A 36 -7.55 -6.17 -13.09
N HIS A 37 -6.37 -5.91 -13.65
CA HIS A 37 -6.19 -5.75 -15.10
C HIS A 37 -4.94 -6.44 -15.68
N ASP A 38 -3.98 -6.84 -14.84
CA ASP A 38 -2.82 -7.63 -15.24
C ASP A 38 -2.45 -8.57 -14.09
N THR A 39 -1.94 -9.75 -14.42
CA THR A 39 -1.58 -10.77 -13.44
C THR A 39 -0.35 -11.51 -13.89
N GLN A 40 0.65 -11.56 -13.01
CA GLN A 40 1.93 -12.19 -13.27
C GLN A 40 2.30 -13.15 -12.14
N ILE A 41 2.78 -14.32 -12.53
CA ILE A 41 3.26 -15.37 -11.64
C ILE A 41 4.77 -15.48 -11.84
N TYR A 42 5.54 -15.30 -10.78
CA TYR A 42 6.99 -15.41 -10.80
C TYR A 42 7.43 -16.58 -9.93
N PRO A 43 7.97 -17.66 -10.50
CA PRO A 43 8.63 -18.69 -9.71
C PRO A 43 9.90 -18.12 -9.08
N GLU A 44 10.16 -18.48 -7.82
CA GLU A 44 11.38 -18.12 -7.10
C GLU A 44 12.51 -19.12 -7.40
N LYS A 45 13.71 -18.83 -6.88
CA LYS A 45 14.94 -19.59 -7.20
C LYS A 45 14.87 -21.09 -6.89
N ASN A 46 14.04 -21.50 -5.94
CA ASN A 46 13.86 -22.90 -5.53
C ASN A 46 12.70 -23.62 -6.27
N ALA A 47 12.07 -22.97 -7.26
CA ALA A 47 10.96 -23.46 -8.10
C ALA A 47 9.64 -23.80 -7.39
N LEU A 48 9.66 -24.09 -6.09
CA LEU A 48 8.47 -24.33 -5.25
C LEU A 48 7.84 -23.01 -4.76
N ASP A 49 8.66 -22.06 -4.30
CA ASP A 49 8.15 -20.77 -3.88
C ASP A 49 7.81 -19.93 -5.12
N TYR A 50 6.83 -19.04 -4.98
CA TYR A 50 6.45 -18.13 -6.06
C TYR A 50 5.83 -16.85 -5.52
N ALA A 51 5.82 -15.83 -6.37
CA ALA A 51 5.13 -14.58 -6.13
C ALA A 51 4.04 -14.34 -7.17
N LEU A 52 2.88 -13.86 -6.73
CA LEU A 52 1.80 -13.38 -7.58
C LEU A 52 1.74 -11.86 -7.47
N PHE A 53 1.72 -11.19 -8.61
CA PHE A 53 1.49 -9.75 -8.70
C PHE A 53 0.28 -9.49 -9.58
N ILE A 54 -0.75 -8.90 -8.97
CA ILE A 54 -1.99 -8.53 -9.65
C ILE A 54 -2.06 -7.00 -9.65
N ALA A 55 -1.89 -6.42 -10.83
CA ALA A 55 -2.07 -4.99 -11.01
C ALA A 55 -3.57 -4.67 -11.01
N CYS A 56 -3.94 -3.71 -10.18
CA CYS A 56 -5.31 -3.24 -10.04
C CYS A 56 -5.36 -1.76 -10.41
N TYR A 57 -6.47 -1.29 -11.01
CA TYR A 57 -6.62 0.15 -11.23
C TYR A 57 -6.63 0.87 -9.87
N GLY A 58 -5.66 1.77 -9.67
CA GLY A 58 -5.52 2.47 -8.39
C GLY A 58 -5.02 1.59 -7.23
N GLY A 59 -4.47 0.42 -7.49
CA GLY A 59 -4.15 -0.55 -6.45
C GLY A 59 -3.12 -1.59 -6.84
N HIS A 60 -2.97 -2.59 -5.99
CA HIS A 60 -2.32 -3.86 -6.32
C HIS A 60 -2.72 -4.91 -5.30
N ILE A 61 -2.60 -6.17 -5.71
CA ILE A 61 -2.67 -7.32 -4.82
C ILE A 61 -1.40 -8.14 -5.07
N THR A 62 -0.65 -8.43 -4.01
CA THR A 62 0.56 -9.25 -4.11
C THR A 62 0.51 -10.42 -3.14
N PHE A 63 1.04 -11.56 -3.54
CA PHE A 63 1.19 -12.76 -2.72
C PHE A 63 2.62 -13.26 -2.86
N HIS A 64 3.26 -13.58 -1.75
CA HIS A 64 4.49 -14.34 -1.68
C HIS A 64 4.16 -15.67 -1.00
N VAL A 65 4.23 -16.75 -1.76
CA VAL A 65 3.76 -18.08 -1.36
C VAL A 65 4.96 -18.98 -1.14
N TYR A 66 4.98 -19.62 0.02
CA TYR A 66 6.02 -20.56 0.45
C TYR A 66 5.35 -21.89 0.85
N PRO A 67 5.05 -22.78 -0.13
CA PRO A 67 4.26 -23.99 0.10
C PRO A 67 4.84 -24.87 1.21
N ASP A 68 6.15 -25.16 1.17
CA ASP A 68 6.85 -25.99 2.17
C ASP A 68 6.77 -25.45 3.61
N ARG A 69 6.47 -24.16 3.76
CA ARG A 69 6.34 -23.49 5.07
C ARG A 69 4.88 -23.29 5.47
N GLY A 70 3.93 -23.65 4.62
CA GLY A 70 2.52 -23.29 4.73
C GLY A 70 2.30 -21.79 4.90
N TYR A 71 3.21 -20.96 4.36
CA TYR A 71 3.24 -19.53 4.64
C TYR A 71 2.89 -18.71 3.40
N VAL A 72 2.03 -17.72 3.60
CA VAL A 72 1.67 -16.73 2.58
C VAL A 72 1.74 -15.34 3.18
N GLY A 73 2.58 -14.49 2.58
CA GLY A 73 2.54 -13.04 2.82
C GLY A 73 1.77 -12.35 1.71
N ALA A 74 0.82 -11.49 2.04
CA ALA A 74 0.02 -10.78 1.06
C ALA A 74 -0.12 -9.28 1.36
N ASP A 75 -0.11 -8.45 0.31
CA ASP A 75 -0.47 -7.04 0.40
C ASP A 75 -1.69 -6.75 -0.48
N VAL A 76 -2.68 -6.07 0.09
CA VAL A 76 -3.90 -5.65 -0.59
C VAL A 76 -3.97 -4.13 -0.53
N PHE A 77 -3.76 -3.48 -1.67
CA PHE A 77 -3.75 -2.03 -1.78
C PHE A 77 -4.82 -1.55 -2.74
N THR A 78 -5.57 -0.54 -2.32
CA THR A 78 -6.44 0.23 -3.22
C THR A 78 -6.54 1.68 -2.75
N ILE A 79 -6.63 2.60 -3.71
CA ILE A 79 -7.01 4.00 -3.48
C ILE A 79 -8.49 4.23 -3.78
N ASP A 80 -9.16 3.26 -4.39
CA ASP A 80 -10.56 3.34 -4.74
C ASP A 80 -11.43 3.15 -3.48
N GLU A 81 -12.26 4.14 -3.17
CA GLU A 81 -13.16 4.12 -2.02
C GLU A 81 -14.37 3.19 -2.23
N ALA A 82 -14.68 2.83 -3.48
CA ALA A 82 -15.75 1.89 -3.80
C ALA A 82 -15.33 0.42 -3.67
N ALA A 83 -14.02 0.14 -3.65
CA ALA A 83 -13.48 -1.20 -3.45
C ALA A 83 -13.64 -1.65 -1.99
N ASP A 84 -13.82 -2.96 -1.76
CA ASP A 84 -13.92 -3.54 -0.42
C ASP A 84 -12.71 -4.46 -0.12
N PRO A 85 -11.53 -3.87 0.14
CA PRO A 85 -10.31 -4.64 0.40
C PRO A 85 -10.40 -5.48 1.68
N ASP A 86 -11.23 -5.08 2.65
CA ASP A 86 -11.48 -5.85 3.88
C ASP A 86 -12.28 -7.13 3.62
N ARG A 87 -13.32 -7.08 2.78
CA ARG A 87 -14.02 -8.31 2.36
C ARG A 87 -13.14 -9.18 1.49
N PHE A 88 -12.35 -8.61 0.60
CA PHE A 88 -11.36 -9.35 -0.15
C PHE A 88 -10.37 -10.07 0.78
N ALA A 89 -9.78 -9.37 1.75
CA ALA A 89 -8.86 -9.93 2.73
C ALA A 89 -9.51 -11.08 3.53
N ARG A 90 -10.74 -10.90 4.01
CA ARG A 90 -11.48 -11.98 4.69
C ARG A 90 -11.77 -13.18 3.78
N ALA A 91 -12.11 -12.93 2.52
CA ALA A 91 -12.40 -14.00 1.57
C ALA A 91 -11.15 -14.83 1.27
N ILE A 92 -10.00 -14.19 1.05
CA ILE A 92 -8.76 -14.92 0.76
C ILE A 92 -8.22 -15.65 1.99
N THR A 93 -8.34 -15.06 3.19
CA THR A 93 -8.01 -15.79 4.43
C THR A 93 -8.90 -17.00 4.62
N LYS A 94 -10.20 -16.91 4.34
CA LYS A 94 -11.10 -18.07 4.41
C LYS A 94 -10.75 -19.13 3.36
N PHE A 95 -10.32 -18.71 2.17
CA PHE A 95 -9.91 -19.62 1.11
C PHE A 95 -8.62 -20.38 1.45
N LEU A 96 -7.61 -19.69 2.01
CA LEU A 96 -6.33 -20.30 2.36
C LEU A 96 -6.33 -21.04 3.71
N ASP A 97 -7.33 -20.76 4.55
CA ASP A 97 -7.60 -21.43 5.83
C ASP A 97 -6.35 -21.57 6.74
N PRO A 98 -5.68 -20.45 7.10
CA PRO A 98 -4.49 -20.51 7.93
C PRO A 98 -4.82 -20.72 9.41
N ASP A 99 -4.00 -21.48 10.12
CA ASP A 99 -4.11 -21.63 11.59
C ASP A 99 -3.88 -20.32 12.33
N ARG A 100 -2.99 -19.46 11.79
CA ARG A 100 -2.66 -18.17 12.40
C ARG A 100 -2.63 -17.07 11.36
N LEU A 101 -3.18 -15.94 11.76
CA LEU A 101 -3.27 -14.73 10.95
C LEU A 101 -2.64 -13.56 11.69
N LYS A 102 -1.92 -12.71 10.98
CA LYS A 102 -1.54 -11.38 11.44
C LYS A 102 -1.85 -10.36 10.34
N VAL A 103 -2.69 -9.38 10.69
CA VAL A 103 -3.15 -8.34 9.76
C VAL A 103 -2.66 -6.98 10.24
N THR A 104 -2.10 -6.20 9.35
CA THR A 104 -1.67 -4.83 9.61
C THR A 104 -2.30 -3.88 8.60
N TYR A 105 -2.98 -2.85 9.11
CA TYR A 105 -3.55 -1.81 8.27
C TYR A 105 -2.58 -0.65 8.18
N VAL A 106 -2.37 -0.17 6.96
CA VAL A 106 -1.57 1.03 6.69
C VAL A 106 -2.43 2.02 5.90
N GLU A 107 -2.72 3.15 6.52
CA GLU A 107 -3.32 4.28 5.82
C GLU A 107 -2.29 4.87 4.87
N ARG A 108 -2.53 4.67 3.59
CA ARG A 108 -1.74 5.25 2.51
C ARG A 108 -2.43 6.53 2.08
N GLN A 109 -1.64 7.57 1.83
CA GLN A 109 -2.12 8.91 1.52
C GLN A 109 -2.75 9.67 2.70
N ASP A 110 -2.39 9.31 3.93
CA ASP A 110 -2.74 10.10 5.11
C ASP A 110 -1.94 11.41 5.14
N TYR A 111 -2.45 12.40 4.41
CA TYR A 111 -1.94 13.77 4.37
C TYR A 111 -2.96 14.77 4.92
N GLY A 112 -4.11 14.33 5.44
CA GLY A 112 -5.26 15.18 5.74
C GLY A 112 -5.89 15.75 4.46
N ARG A 113 -5.35 16.85 3.90
CA ARG A 113 -5.76 17.41 2.60
C ARG A 113 -4.64 17.29 1.59
N GLN A 114 -4.96 17.21 0.30
CA GLN A 114 -3.94 17.11 -0.76
C GLN A 114 -2.90 18.26 -0.71
N LYS A 115 -3.31 19.46 -0.26
CA LYS A 115 -2.42 20.62 -0.03
C LYS A 115 -1.47 20.49 1.16
N ASP A 116 -1.83 19.63 2.12
CA ASP A 116 -1.08 19.35 3.34
C ASP A 116 -0.04 18.24 3.10
N MET A 117 -0.04 17.64 1.89
CA MET A 117 1.00 16.72 1.42
C MET A 117 2.39 17.39 1.55
N LYS A 118 3.30 16.75 2.29
CA LYS A 118 4.62 17.31 2.56
C LYS A 118 5.33 17.63 1.24
N PRO A 119 5.90 18.84 1.07
CA PRO A 119 6.55 19.23 -0.18
C PRO A 119 7.68 18.28 -0.55
N ARG A 120 7.73 17.89 -1.82
CA ARG A 120 8.74 16.93 -2.35
C ARG A 120 10.18 17.45 -2.39
N HIS A 121 10.41 18.75 -2.35
CA HIS A 121 11.76 19.32 -2.44
C HIS A 121 11.96 20.31 -1.28
N ARG A 122 13.00 20.09 -0.46
CA ARG A 122 13.51 21.14 0.45
C ARG A 122 14.21 22.19 -0.42
N THR A 123 13.46 23.04 -1.10
CA THR A 123 14.05 24.22 -1.72
C THR A 123 14.53 25.16 -0.61
N ARG A 124 15.85 25.46 -0.61
CA ARG A 124 16.46 26.51 0.22
C ARG A 124 15.78 27.88 0.05
N SER A 125 14.95 28.04 -0.99
CA SER A 125 14.11 29.21 -1.22
C SER A 125 13.18 29.53 -0.05
N LYS A 126 12.66 28.56 0.72
CA LYS A 126 11.85 28.86 1.91
C LYS A 126 12.70 29.53 3.01
N THR A 127 13.94 29.10 3.21
CA THR A 127 14.87 29.73 4.16
C THR A 127 15.25 31.14 3.68
N ILE A 128 15.60 31.29 2.40
CA ILE A 128 15.95 32.58 1.79
C ILE A 128 14.78 33.55 1.85
N ASN A 129 13.56 33.13 1.48
CA ASN A 129 12.37 33.97 1.55
C ASN A 129 11.97 34.30 3.00
N ARG A 130 12.20 33.40 3.95
CA ARG A 130 11.98 33.68 5.38
C ARG A 130 12.97 34.72 5.90
N MET A 131 14.26 34.59 5.57
CA MET A 131 15.29 35.58 5.90
C MET A 131 15.01 36.93 5.24
N ARG A 132 14.60 36.96 3.96
CA ARG A 132 14.22 38.19 3.26
C ARG A 132 13.08 38.91 3.95
N LYS A 133 12.01 38.20 4.32
CA LYS A 133 10.86 38.79 5.06
C LYS A 133 11.23 39.27 6.47
N VAL A 134 12.15 38.59 7.16
CA VAL A 134 12.65 39.05 8.47
C VAL A 134 13.45 40.34 8.31
N ASN A 135 14.33 40.42 7.31
CA ASN A 135 15.08 41.63 7.01
C ASN A 135 14.18 42.79 6.58
N GLU A 136 13.18 42.56 5.73
CA GLU A 136 12.19 43.59 5.34
C GLU A 136 11.45 44.14 6.56
N LYS A 137 10.97 43.27 7.47
CA LYS A 137 10.32 43.70 8.72
C LYS A 137 11.26 44.45 9.66
N PHE A 138 12.52 44.02 9.74
CA PHE A 138 13.53 44.66 10.57
C PHE A 138 13.88 46.06 10.05
N MET A 139 14.08 46.20 8.74
CA MET A 139 14.29 47.50 8.10
C MET A 139 13.08 48.41 8.27
N GLN A 140 11.86 47.89 8.10
CA GLN A 140 10.64 48.64 8.34
C GLN A 140 10.50 49.09 9.81
N PHE A 141 10.99 48.30 10.76
CA PHE A 141 11.04 48.68 12.18
C PHE A 141 12.11 49.74 12.46
N MET A 142 13.30 49.63 11.88
CA MET A 142 14.39 50.60 12.07
C MET A 142 14.12 51.95 11.39
N LEU A 143 13.43 51.94 10.24
CA LEU A 143 13.09 53.14 9.47
C LEU A 143 11.78 53.79 9.95
N ARG A 144 11.11 53.23 10.96
CA ARG A 144 9.98 53.92 11.59
C ARG A 144 10.50 55.15 12.32
N PRO A 145 10.07 56.37 11.96
CA PRO A 145 10.45 57.56 12.70
C PRO A 145 9.97 57.39 14.14
N ARG A 146 10.87 57.60 15.10
CA ARG A 146 10.48 57.69 16.52
C ARG A 146 9.60 58.94 16.63
N SER A 147 8.31 58.75 16.93
CA SER A 147 7.46 59.88 17.29
C SER A 147 8.08 60.56 18.51
N MET A 148 8.49 61.83 18.34
CA MET A 148 8.68 62.75 19.48
C MET A 148 7.32 63.19 20.01
#